data_AF-A0A917WSB7-F1
#
_entry.id   AF-A0A917WSB7-F1
#
_cell.length_a   1.000
_cell.length_b   1.000
_cell.length_c   1.000
_cell.angle_alpha   90.00
_cell.angle_beta   90.00
_cell.angle_gamma   90.00
#
_symmetry.space_group_name_H-M   'P 1'
#
loop_
_entity.id
_entity.type
_entity.pdbx_description
1 polymer ?
#
loop_
_entity_poly.entity_id
_entity_poly.type
_entity_poly.pdbx_seq_one_letter_code
_entity_poly.pdbx_strand_id
1 'polypeptide(L)'
;MQQRYRVQTRFSDPGRYAALLDDLPADLPDLMAVVRNVLVHYQAAGIRFTGPRLAEIDSRRVERLLELDQSRFPVPLAQPRPEPDRVVVCCRDFALLTVAALRHRGVPARVRVGFAPYLADDWNYDHAVAEYWDGDRWVLADPQLEPSRYPFDTADLPQFLTAAQAWDAHRRGLIDADNYGASPGLPFRGHQFLLDQVLLEVAHRRGDEVLLWDQWGAITDRSADELTRLLLAADRGDTAAERVLAERYATDPDLRLDGRVHCMSPSGFDGWVSV
;
A
#
# COMPACT_ATOMS: atom_id res chain seq x y z
N MET A 1 -4.56 10.66 -17.81
CA MET A 1 -4.65 9.91 -16.53
C MET A 1 -3.31 9.83 -15.80
N GLN A 2 -2.22 9.42 -16.47
CA GLN A 2 -0.91 9.21 -15.82
C GLN A 2 -0.33 10.43 -15.09
N GLN A 3 -0.56 11.65 -15.57
CA GLN A 3 0.03 12.85 -14.95
C GLN A 3 -0.34 13.03 -13.47
N ARG A 4 -1.54 12.65 -13.05
CA ARG A 4 -1.96 12.77 -11.63
C ARG A 4 -1.10 11.92 -10.70
N TYR A 5 -0.58 10.80 -11.21
CA TYR A 5 0.24 9.87 -10.46
C TYR A 5 1.70 10.31 -10.35
N ARG A 6 2.07 11.46 -10.92
CA ARG A 6 3.37 12.11 -10.68
C ARG A 6 3.35 13.02 -9.46
N VAL A 7 2.16 13.43 -9.01
CA VAL A 7 1.99 14.43 -7.96
C VAL A 7 1.94 13.74 -6.60
N GLN A 8 2.65 14.30 -5.61
CA GLN A 8 2.56 13.82 -4.24
C GLN A 8 1.15 13.98 -3.68
N THR A 9 0.72 13.01 -2.87
CA THR A 9 -0.49 13.10 -2.05
C THR A 9 -0.12 13.64 -0.66
N ARG A 10 -1.11 13.87 0.22
CA ARG A 10 -0.82 14.19 1.63
C ARG A 10 -0.10 13.06 2.40
N PHE A 11 -0.07 11.85 1.84
CA PHE A 11 0.59 10.70 2.42
C PHE A 11 2.01 10.52 1.87
N SER A 12 2.20 10.76 0.57
CA SER A 12 3.49 10.57 -0.10
C SER A 12 4.38 11.82 -0.12
N ASP A 13 3.86 13.00 0.25
CA ASP A 13 4.65 14.23 0.37
C ASP A 13 5.76 14.07 1.42
N PRO A 14 7.05 14.18 1.04
CA PRO A 14 8.17 14.11 1.99
C PRO A 14 8.32 15.38 2.84
N GLY A 15 7.58 16.46 2.52
CA GLY A 15 7.60 17.72 3.24
C GLY A 15 9.02 18.29 3.36
N ARG A 16 9.44 18.61 4.59
CA ARG A 16 10.78 19.19 4.82
C ARG A 16 11.95 18.26 4.49
N TYR A 17 11.69 16.96 4.29
CA TYR A 17 12.71 15.95 3.98
C TYR A 17 12.84 15.66 2.48
N ALA A 18 12.22 16.45 1.59
CA ALA A 18 12.26 16.24 0.14
C ALA A 18 13.68 16.05 -0.42
N ALA A 19 14.67 16.78 0.10
CA ALA A 19 16.06 16.69 -0.34
C ALA A 19 16.69 15.30 -0.13
N LEU A 20 16.15 14.46 0.77
CA LEU A 20 16.62 13.09 0.95
C LEU A 20 16.29 12.18 -0.25
N LEU A 21 15.35 12.60 -1.10
CA LEU A 21 14.93 11.85 -2.27
C LEU A 21 15.72 12.21 -3.55
N ASP A 22 16.50 13.31 -3.54
CA ASP A 22 17.20 13.83 -4.71
C ASP A 22 18.25 12.84 -5.27
N ASP A 23 19.03 12.26 -4.36
CA ASP A 23 20.16 11.37 -4.69
C ASP A 23 19.81 9.88 -4.65
N LEU A 24 18.50 9.54 -4.57
CA LEU A 24 18.09 8.14 -4.62
C LEU A 24 18.34 7.52 -6.01
N PRO A 25 18.66 6.21 -6.07
CA PRO A 25 18.84 5.51 -7.33
C PRO A 25 17.65 5.67 -8.26
N ALA A 26 17.95 5.82 -9.56
CA ALA A 26 16.92 5.90 -10.60
C ALA A 26 16.42 4.51 -11.03
N ASP A 27 17.27 3.49 -10.88
CA ASP A 27 16.92 2.10 -11.11
C ASP A 27 16.04 1.58 -9.98
N LEU A 28 14.96 0.87 -10.32
CA LEU A 28 13.95 0.48 -9.35
C LEU A 28 14.46 -0.58 -8.35
N PRO A 29 15.12 -1.68 -8.76
CA PRO A 29 15.76 -2.61 -7.83
C PRO A 29 16.65 -1.93 -6.78
N ASP A 30 17.50 -0.99 -7.19
CA ASP A 30 18.39 -0.25 -6.30
C ASP A 30 17.61 0.69 -5.37
N LEU A 31 16.58 1.39 -5.88
CA LEU A 31 15.68 2.21 -5.07
C LEU A 31 14.98 1.36 -3.99
N MET A 32 14.44 0.20 -4.37
CA MET A 32 13.79 -0.71 -3.43
C MET A 32 14.77 -1.21 -2.36
N ALA A 33 16.05 -1.42 -2.71
CA ALA A 33 17.09 -1.76 -1.73
C ALA A 33 17.32 -0.64 -0.71
N VAL A 34 17.30 0.64 -1.14
CA VAL A 34 17.35 1.78 -0.23
C VAL A 34 16.12 1.82 0.68
N VAL A 35 14.92 1.57 0.14
CA VAL A 35 13.68 1.51 0.94
C VAL A 35 13.76 0.40 2.00
N ARG A 36 14.23 -0.80 1.65
CA ARG A 36 14.48 -1.90 2.62
C ARG A 36 15.56 -1.57 3.64
N ASN A 37 16.50 -0.69 3.30
CA ASN A 37 17.51 -0.21 4.23
C ASN A 37 16.93 0.79 5.25
N VAL A 38 15.88 1.55 4.91
CA VAL A 38 15.26 2.55 5.80
C VAL A 38 14.16 1.95 6.67
N LEU A 39 13.42 0.98 6.14
CA LEU A 39 12.21 0.43 6.72
C LEU A 39 12.37 -1.03 7.17
N VAL A 40 11.64 -1.43 8.20
CA VAL A 40 11.56 -2.83 8.66
C VAL A 40 10.11 -3.22 8.93
N HIS A 41 9.69 -4.37 8.40
CA HIS A 41 8.32 -4.83 8.56
C HIS A 41 8.09 -5.39 9.97
N TYR A 42 7.06 -4.91 10.68
CA TYR A 42 6.80 -5.25 12.08
C TYR A 42 6.59 -6.75 12.36
N GLN A 43 6.03 -7.49 11.39
CA GLN A 43 5.89 -8.95 11.44
C GLN A 43 6.96 -9.71 10.63
N ALA A 44 7.05 -9.46 9.32
CA ALA A 44 7.89 -10.25 8.42
C ALA A 44 9.41 -10.22 8.71
N ALA A 45 9.90 -9.24 9.48
CA ALA A 45 11.31 -9.18 9.87
C ALA A 45 11.71 -10.25 10.91
N GLY A 46 10.75 -10.89 11.58
CA GLY A 46 11.05 -11.83 12.67
C GLY A 46 11.62 -11.16 13.94
N ILE A 47 11.54 -9.83 14.03
CA ILE A 47 11.98 -9.04 15.19
C ILE A 47 10.75 -8.62 16.00
N ARG A 48 10.80 -8.84 17.32
CA ARG A 48 9.71 -8.41 18.22
C ARG A 48 9.86 -6.94 18.58
N PHE A 49 8.99 -6.09 18.05
CA PHE A 49 8.84 -4.69 18.45
C PHE A 49 7.76 -4.51 19.52
N THR A 50 7.92 -3.54 20.41
CA THR A 50 6.96 -3.22 21.49
C THR A 50 6.89 -1.72 21.76
N GLY A 51 5.83 -1.28 22.45
CA GLY A 51 5.71 0.10 22.95
C GLY A 51 5.85 1.16 21.86
N PRO A 52 6.63 2.23 22.08
CA PRO A 52 6.82 3.30 21.10
C PRO A 52 7.36 2.83 19.75
N ARG A 53 8.18 1.76 19.71
CA ARG A 53 8.71 1.21 18.46
C ARG A 53 7.61 0.57 17.62
N LEU A 54 6.71 -0.20 18.25
CA LEU A 54 5.58 -0.81 17.56
C LEU A 54 4.55 0.22 17.10
N ALA A 55 4.36 1.31 17.85
CA ALA A 55 3.46 2.40 17.47
C ALA A 55 3.88 3.15 16.19
N GLU A 56 5.11 2.96 15.70
CA GLU A 56 5.58 3.56 14.44
C GLU A 56 4.81 3.06 13.22
N ILE A 57 4.20 1.88 13.28
CA ILE A 57 3.39 1.32 12.18
C ILE A 57 2.21 2.22 11.81
N ASP A 58 1.79 3.11 12.72
CA ASP A 58 0.69 4.05 12.53
C ASP A 58 1.14 5.42 11.98
N SER A 59 2.38 5.55 11.51
CA SER A 59 2.98 6.83 11.08
C SER A 59 2.31 7.46 9.86
N ARG A 60 1.69 6.65 8.97
CA ARG A 60 0.89 7.03 7.78
C ARG A 60 1.55 7.84 6.68
N ARG A 61 2.45 8.78 6.98
CA ARG A 61 2.96 9.79 6.05
C ARG A 61 4.46 9.63 5.84
N VAL A 62 4.92 9.82 4.60
CA VAL A 62 6.34 9.76 4.23
C VAL A 62 7.17 10.76 5.00
N GLU A 63 6.71 12.00 5.17
CA GLU A 63 7.42 12.99 6.02
C GLU A 63 7.66 12.45 7.44
N ARG A 64 6.69 11.74 8.03
CA ARG A 64 6.81 11.15 9.37
C ARG A 64 7.77 9.96 9.41
N LEU A 65 7.75 9.12 8.36
CA LEU A 65 8.71 8.01 8.23
C LEU A 65 10.15 8.55 8.13
N LEU A 66 10.37 9.56 7.29
CA LEU A 66 11.67 10.21 7.12
C LEU A 66 12.11 10.94 8.39
N GLU A 67 11.20 11.56 9.13
CA GLU A 67 11.50 12.14 10.45
C GLU A 67 11.99 11.10 11.45
N LEU A 68 11.28 9.97 11.57
CA LEU A 68 11.65 8.88 12.46
C LEU A 68 13.04 8.33 12.10
N ASP A 69 13.29 8.13 10.82
CA ASP A 69 14.59 7.69 10.30
C ASP A 69 15.71 8.68 10.64
N GLN A 70 15.55 9.94 10.23
CA GLN A 70 16.60 10.96 10.38
C GLN A 70 16.85 11.35 11.83
N SER A 71 15.87 11.16 12.73
CA SER A 71 16.09 11.33 14.17
C SER A 71 17.11 10.35 14.77
N ARG A 72 17.31 9.19 14.10
CA ARG A 72 18.27 8.15 14.51
C ARG A 72 19.51 8.14 13.63
N PHE A 73 19.32 8.42 12.33
CA PHE A 73 20.35 8.32 11.30
C PHE A 73 20.38 9.61 10.47
N PRO A 74 21.08 10.68 10.93
CA PRO A 74 21.20 11.94 10.20
C PRO A 74 22.22 11.82 9.04
N VAL A 75 21.97 10.85 8.16
CA VAL A 75 22.80 10.46 7.01
C VAL A 75 21.91 10.13 5.82
N PRO A 76 22.44 10.18 4.57
CA PRO A 76 21.70 9.78 3.37
C PRO A 76 21.00 8.42 3.51
N LEU A 77 19.83 8.28 2.87
CA LEU A 77 18.98 7.09 2.97
C LEU A 77 19.68 5.81 2.48
N ALA A 78 20.62 5.93 1.53
CA ALA A 78 21.40 4.81 1.02
C ALA A 78 22.49 4.30 1.99
N GLN A 79 22.82 5.04 3.06
CA GLN A 79 23.80 4.56 4.04
C GLN A 79 23.22 3.42 4.89
N PRO A 80 23.97 2.33 5.15
CA PRO A 80 23.46 1.17 5.86
C PRO A 80 22.89 1.48 7.25
N ARG A 81 21.73 0.90 7.56
CA ARG A 81 21.09 0.94 8.88
C ARG A 81 20.92 -0.48 9.44
N PRO A 82 21.27 -0.71 10.73
CA PRO A 82 20.95 -1.98 11.38
C PRO A 82 19.45 -2.25 11.33
N GLU A 83 19.05 -3.44 10.89
CA GLU A 83 17.65 -3.80 10.70
C GLU A 83 16.74 -3.55 11.93
N PRO A 84 17.15 -3.86 13.18
CA PRO A 84 16.33 -3.58 14.37
C PRO A 84 16.07 -2.09 14.64
N ASP A 85 16.90 -1.20 14.09
CA ASP A 85 16.86 0.24 14.35
C ASP A 85 16.13 1.05 13.24
N ARG A 86 15.83 0.40 12.11
CA ARG A 86 15.01 0.93 11.02
C ARG A 86 13.61 1.35 11.49
N VAL A 87 12.91 2.15 10.69
CA VAL A 87 11.54 2.57 11.02
C VAL A 87 10.61 1.37 10.90
N VAL A 88 9.83 1.11 11.96
CA VAL A 88 8.95 -0.06 12.02
C VAL A 88 7.65 0.25 11.28
N VAL A 89 7.32 -0.55 10.27
CA VAL A 89 6.21 -0.28 9.34
C VAL A 89 5.51 -1.57 8.87
N CYS A 90 4.50 -1.45 7.99
CA CYS A 90 3.95 -2.56 7.22
C CYS A 90 4.24 -2.43 5.71
N CYS A 91 3.80 -3.41 4.91
CA CYS A 91 3.99 -3.47 3.46
C CYS A 91 3.62 -2.18 2.72
N ARG A 92 2.53 -1.54 3.14
CA ARG A 92 2.02 -0.30 2.55
C ARG A 92 3.03 0.83 2.58
N ASP A 93 3.86 0.94 3.62
CA ASP A 93 4.82 2.03 3.73
C ASP A 93 6.08 1.80 2.88
N PHE A 94 6.46 0.54 2.63
CA PHE A 94 7.46 0.22 1.61
C PHE A 94 6.98 0.67 0.23
N ALA A 95 5.72 0.36 -0.12
CA ALA A 95 5.10 0.81 -1.35
C ALA A 95 5.03 2.35 -1.42
N LEU A 96 4.59 3.00 -0.34
CA LEU A 96 4.40 4.44 -0.31
C LEU A 96 5.71 5.23 -0.42
N LEU A 97 6.78 4.82 0.28
CA LEU A 97 8.08 5.49 0.17
C LEU A 97 8.70 5.31 -1.23
N THR A 98 8.54 4.13 -1.84
CA THR A 98 8.93 3.88 -3.23
C THR A 98 8.18 4.79 -4.19
N VAL A 99 6.85 4.87 -4.04
CA VAL A 99 5.98 5.74 -4.84
C VAL A 99 6.35 7.22 -4.66
N ALA A 100 6.66 7.66 -3.43
CA ALA A 100 7.10 9.03 -3.16
C ALA A 100 8.40 9.37 -3.89
N ALA A 101 9.40 8.48 -3.87
CA ALA A 101 10.66 8.66 -4.57
C ALA A 101 10.47 8.70 -6.10
N LEU A 102 9.62 7.83 -6.65
CA LEU A 102 9.29 7.84 -8.08
C LEU A 102 8.58 9.13 -8.50
N ARG A 103 7.57 9.57 -7.72
CA ARG A 103 6.85 10.84 -7.92
C ARG A 103 7.78 12.04 -7.86
N HIS A 104 8.73 12.04 -6.91
CA HIS A 104 9.75 13.09 -6.77
C HIS A 104 10.57 13.29 -8.04
N ARG A 105 10.84 12.21 -8.78
CA ARG A 105 11.55 12.23 -10.06
C ARG A 105 10.62 12.36 -11.28
N GLY A 106 9.33 12.63 -11.06
CA GLY A 106 8.34 12.79 -12.12
C GLY A 106 7.89 11.48 -12.79
N VAL A 107 8.18 10.32 -12.20
CA VAL A 107 7.69 9.02 -12.68
C VAL A 107 6.26 8.80 -12.15
N PRO A 108 5.27 8.54 -13.01
CA PRO A 108 3.93 8.18 -12.55
C PRO A 108 3.97 6.91 -11.70
N ALA A 109 3.51 7.00 -10.45
CA ALA A 109 3.47 5.87 -9.53
C ALA A 109 2.26 5.92 -8.58
N ARG A 110 1.79 4.75 -8.14
CA ARG A 110 0.66 4.58 -7.20
C ARG A 110 0.85 3.35 -6.32
N VAL A 111 0.29 3.40 -5.13
CA VAL A 111 0.17 2.22 -4.27
C VAL A 111 -1.03 1.37 -4.76
N ARG A 112 -0.86 0.06 -4.82
CA ARG A 112 -1.91 -0.91 -5.14
C ARG A 112 -2.20 -1.76 -3.91
N VAL A 113 -3.48 -1.95 -3.63
CA VAL A 113 -3.99 -2.73 -2.49
C VAL A 113 -4.61 -4.02 -3.03
N GLY A 114 -4.41 -5.11 -2.30
CA GLY A 114 -4.83 -6.43 -2.71
C GLY A 114 -4.20 -7.51 -1.86
N PHE A 115 -3.74 -8.58 -2.50
CA PHE A 115 -3.31 -9.80 -1.85
C PHE A 115 -2.05 -10.38 -2.49
N ALA A 116 -1.21 -10.95 -1.64
CA ALA A 116 0.07 -11.53 -2.00
C ALA A 116 0.06 -13.07 -1.80
N PRO A 117 -0.44 -13.85 -2.78
CA PRO A 117 -0.47 -15.32 -2.71
C PRO A 117 0.93 -15.95 -2.66
N TYR A 118 1.96 -15.19 -3.00
CA TYR A 118 3.36 -15.64 -3.02
C TYR A 118 4.05 -15.57 -1.65
N LEU A 119 3.36 -15.11 -0.59
CA LEU A 119 3.91 -15.05 0.77
C LEU A 119 3.69 -16.34 1.57
N ALA A 120 2.69 -17.14 1.23
CA ALA A 120 2.42 -18.45 1.82
C ALA A 120 1.59 -19.32 0.88
N ASP A 121 1.78 -20.64 0.94
CA ASP A 121 1.15 -21.59 0.02
C ASP A 121 -0.39 -21.63 0.16
N ASP A 122 -0.91 -21.58 1.39
CA ASP A 122 -2.34 -21.77 1.70
C ASP A 122 -3.01 -20.49 2.27
N TRP A 123 -2.36 -19.33 2.16
CA TRP A 123 -2.89 -18.09 2.71
C TRP A 123 -2.58 -16.86 1.84
N ASN A 124 -3.60 -16.03 1.64
CA ASN A 124 -3.51 -14.81 0.86
C ASN A 124 -3.51 -13.61 1.81
N TYR A 125 -2.32 -13.14 2.17
CA TYR A 125 -2.15 -11.96 3.01
C TYR A 125 -2.64 -10.72 2.30
N ASP A 126 -3.37 -9.86 3.02
CA ASP A 126 -3.59 -8.49 2.56
C ASP A 126 -2.24 -7.80 2.38
N HIS A 127 -2.11 -7.04 1.31
CA HIS A 127 -0.81 -6.53 0.92
C HIS A 127 -0.93 -5.27 0.09
N ALA A 128 0.14 -4.49 0.10
CA ALA A 128 0.27 -3.30 -0.69
C ALA A 128 1.61 -3.27 -1.42
N VAL A 129 1.55 -2.99 -2.72
CA VAL A 129 2.70 -2.96 -3.63
C VAL A 129 2.78 -1.61 -4.35
N ALA A 130 3.95 -1.29 -4.89
CA ALA A 130 4.09 -0.13 -5.77
C ALA A 130 3.71 -0.51 -7.20
N GLU A 131 3.08 0.40 -7.93
CA GLU A 131 2.90 0.29 -9.37
C GLU A 131 3.39 1.58 -10.02
N TYR A 132 4.20 1.46 -11.07
CA TYR A 132 4.80 2.61 -11.74
C TYR A 132 4.76 2.46 -13.26
N TRP A 133 4.89 3.59 -13.94
CA TRP A 133 4.99 3.62 -15.40
C TRP A 133 6.46 3.53 -15.82
N ASP A 134 6.85 2.44 -16.49
CA ASP A 134 8.23 2.20 -16.92
C ASP A 134 8.61 2.95 -18.21
N GLY A 135 7.64 3.58 -18.87
CA GLY A 135 7.78 4.22 -20.18
C GLY A 135 6.84 3.64 -21.23
N ASP A 136 6.45 2.38 -21.08
CA ASP A 136 5.61 1.61 -22.01
C ASP A 136 4.36 1.02 -21.35
N ARG A 137 4.47 0.52 -20.11
CA ARG A 137 3.37 -0.08 -19.36
C ARG A 137 3.42 0.27 -17.87
N TRP A 138 2.34 -0.11 -17.17
CA TRP A 138 2.35 -0.19 -15.72
C TRP A 138 3.02 -1.49 -15.28
N VAL A 139 3.90 -1.38 -14.30
CA VAL A 139 4.69 -2.46 -13.72
C VAL A 139 4.46 -2.48 -12.21
N LEU A 140 4.14 -3.65 -11.67
CA LEU A 140 4.00 -3.87 -10.23
C LEU A 140 5.36 -4.24 -9.63
N ALA A 141 5.65 -3.72 -8.45
CA ALA A 141 6.86 -4.04 -7.71
C ALA A 141 6.54 -4.17 -6.22
N ASP A 142 7.10 -5.17 -5.56
CA ASP A 142 6.98 -5.37 -4.12
C ASP A 142 8.27 -4.93 -3.40
N PRO A 143 8.37 -3.65 -3.00
CA PRO A 143 9.57 -3.10 -2.38
C PRO A 143 9.95 -3.73 -1.05
N GLN A 144 9.01 -4.42 -0.39
CA GLN A 144 9.28 -5.13 0.86
C GLN A 144 10.20 -6.34 0.64
N LEU A 145 10.11 -7.00 -0.51
CA LEU A 145 10.77 -8.29 -0.71
C LEU A 145 12.27 -8.13 -0.98
N GLU A 146 13.04 -9.03 -0.38
CA GLU A 146 14.43 -9.24 -0.73
C GLU A 146 14.50 -10.15 -1.98
N PRO A 147 14.94 -9.64 -3.16
CA PRO A 147 14.84 -10.38 -4.43
C PRO A 147 15.48 -11.76 -4.39
N SER A 148 16.59 -11.92 -3.65
CA SER A 148 17.30 -13.19 -3.54
C SER A 148 16.51 -14.34 -2.87
N ARG A 149 15.35 -14.04 -2.24
CA ARG A 149 14.49 -15.02 -1.57
C ARG A 149 13.37 -15.57 -2.43
N TYR A 150 13.17 -15.04 -3.64
CA TYR A 150 12.04 -15.38 -4.50
C TYR A 150 12.51 -15.81 -5.89
N PRO A 151 11.81 -16.76 -6.55
CA PRO A 151 12.19 -17.25 -7.88
C PRO A 151 11.67 -16.35 -9.01
N PHE A 152 11.18 -15.15 -8.70
CA PHE A 152 10.58 -14.21 -9.63
C PHE A 152 11.14 -12.80 -9.40
N ASP A 153 10.96 -11.93 -10.40
CA ASP A 153 11.37 -10.54 -10.29
C ASP A 153 10.41 -9.78 -9.36
N THR A 154 10.94 -9.24 -8.26
CA THR A 154 10.16 -8.45 -7.31
C THR A 154 9.93 -7.01 -7.78
N ALA A 155 10.62 -6.57 -8.84
CA ALA A 155 10.45 -5.27 -9.49
C ALA A 155 9.53 -5.33 -10.74
N ASP A 156 9.12 -6.52 -11.18
CA ASP A 156 8.12 -6.77 -12.22
C ASP A 156 7.24 -7.97 -11.84
N LEU A 157 6.37 -7.73 -10.85
CA LEU A 157 5.64 -8.73 -10.09
C LEU A 157 4.41 -9.25 -10.86
N PRO A 158 4.36 -10.54 -11.26
CA PRO A 158 3.25 -11.07 -12.05
C PRO A 158 2.11 -11.67 -11.22
N GLN A 159 2.31 -11.87 -9.91
CA GLN A 159 1.46 -12.75 -9.08
C GLN A 159 0.55 -12.01 -8.09
N PHE A 160 0.64 -10.68 -7.98
CA PHE A 160 -0.20 -9.91 -7.07
C PHE A 160 -1.65 -9.85 -7.56
N LEU A 161 -2.59 -10.08 -6.65
CA LEU A 161 -4.03 -9.98 -6.93
C LEU A 161 -4.56 -8.70 -6.33
N THR A 162 -5.06 -7.76 -7.13
CA THR A 162 -5.70 -6.55 -6.60
C THR A 162 -6.97 -6.90 -5.83
N ALA A 163 -7.43 -6.02 -4.94
CA ALA A 163 -8.66 -6.27 -4.18
C ALA A 163 -9.88 -6.51 -5.09
N ALA A 164 -9.99 -5.73 -6.18
CA ALA A 164 -11.02 -5.93 -7.20
C ALA A 164 -10.91 -7.29 -7.91
N GLN A 165 -9.69 -7.75 -8.22
CA GLN A 165 -9.50 -9.08 -8.82
C GLN A 165 -9.88 -10.21 -7.87
N ALA A 166 -9.51 -10.09 -6.60
CA ALA A 166 -9.90 -11.06 -5.56
C ALA A 166 -11.42 -11.07 -5.36
N TRP A 167 -12.07 -9.90 -5.29
CA TRP A 167 -13.52 -9.81 -5.20
C TRP A 167 -14.22 -10.46 -6.42
N ASP A 168 -13.81 -10.13 -7.65
CA ASP A 168 -14.37 -10.76 -8.86
C ASP A 168 -14.23 -12.29 -8.83
N ALA A 169 -13.06 -12.80 -8.43
CA ALA A 169 -12.81 -14.23 -8.31
C ALA A 169 -13.70 -14.88 -7.26
N HIS A 170 -13.87 -14.23 -6.09
CA HIS A 170 -14.77 -14.70 -5.01
C HIS A 170 -16.21 -14.78 -5.51
N ARG A 171 -16.70 -13.72 -6.15
CA ARG A 171 -18.07 -13.65 -6.70
C ARG A 171 -18.34 -14.69 -7.77
N ARG A 172 -17.30 -15.16 -8.46
CA ARG A 172 -17.37 -16.23 -9.47
C ARG A 172 -17.15 -17.63 -8.87
N GLY A 173 -16.94 -17.75 -7.57
CA GLY A 173 -16.69 -19.03 -6.88
C GLY A 173 -15.34 -19.66 -7.23
N LEU A 174 -14.35 -18.85 -7.64
CA LEU A 174 -13.01 -19.34 -8.03
C LEU A 174 -12.02 -19.39 -6.85
N ILE A 175 -12.33 -18.69 -5.77
CA ILE A 175 -11.53 -18.65 -4.54
C ILE A 175 -12.43 -18.82 -3.32
N ASP A 176 -11.84 -19.27 -2.23
CA ASP A 176 -12.46 -19.25 -0.90
C ASP A 176 -12.01 -17.99 -0.16
N ALA A 177 -12.96 -17.09 0.13
CA ALA A 177 -12.67 -15.84 0.83
C ALA A 177 -12.07 -16.06 2.22
N ASP A 178 -12.34 -17.19 2.88
CA ASP A 178 -11.82 -17.45 4.23
C ASP A 178 -10.30 -17.66 4.26
N ASN A 179 -9.67 -17.84 3.09
CA ASN A 179 -8.20 -17.91 2.92
C ASN A 179 -7.56 -16.55 2.60
N TYR A 180 -8.31 -15.45 2.70
CA TYR A 180 -7.87 -14.09 2.41
C TYR A 180 -8.03 -13.19 3.63
N GLY A 181 -6.96 -12.54 4.07
CA GLY A 181 -6.99 -11.65 5.22
C GLY A 181 -5.63 -11.34 5.83
N ALA A 182 -5.65 -10.59 6.94
CA ALA A 182 -4.44 -10.11 7.59
C ALA A 182 -3.55 -11.22 8.18
N SER A 183 -4.15 -12.29 8.68
CA SER A 183 -3.43 -13.47 9.18
C SER A 183 -4.40 -14.62 9.42
N PRO A 184 -3.99 -15.89 9.25
CA PRO A 184 -4.86 -17.05 9.51
C PRO A 184 -5.44 -17.12 10.93
N GLY A 185 -4.72 -16.57 11.92
CA GLY A 185 -5.10 -16.60 13.33
C GLY A 185 -5.95 -15.42 13.79
N LEU A 186 -6.25 -14.48 12.90
CA LEU A 186 -7.01 -13.26 13.23
C LEU A 186 -8.41 -13.30 12.60
N PRO A 187 -9.40 -12.60 13.19
CA PRO A 187 -10.74 -12.53 12.61
C PRO A 187 -10.83 -11.61 11.37
N PHE A 188 -9.76 -10.89 11.04
CA PHE A 188 -9.69 -9.96 9.91
C PHE A 188 -9.46 -10.70 8.59
N ARG A 189 -10.51 -11.37 8.10
CA ARG A 189 -10.50 -12.21 6.90
C ARG A 189 -11.91 -12.44 6.34
N GLY A 190 -12.00 -13.14 5.21
CA GLY A 190 -13.29 -13.60 4.69
C GLY A 190 -14.02 -12.55 3.85
N HIS A 191 -15.30 -12.81 3.63
CA HIS A 191 -16.13 -12.04 2.71
C HIS A 191 -16.16 -10.52 2.98
N GLN A 192 -16.41 -10.13 4.24
CA GLN A 192 -16.44 -8.71 4.62
C GLN A 192 -15.07 -8.07 4.43
N PHE A 193 -14.00 -8.79 4.73
CA PHE A 193 -12.65 -8.28 4.54
C PHE A 193 -12.35 -7.98 3.06
N LEU A 194 -12.77 -8.86 2.13
CA LEU A 194 -12.63 -8.59 0.70
C LEU A 194 -13.38 -7.33 0.27
N LEU A 195 -14.60 -7.09 0.79
CA LEU A 195 -15.35 -5.86 0.55
C LEU A 195 -14.56 -4.63 0.99
N ASP A 196 -14.05 -4.64 2.22
CA ASP A 196 -13.32 -3.52 2.80
C ASP A 196 -12.03 -3.23 1.99
N GLN A 197 -11.36 -4.27 1.49
CA GLN A 197 -10.19 -4.12 0.62
C GLN A 197 -10.53 -3.49 -0.74
N VAL A 198 -11.72 -3.73 -1.31
CA VAL A 198 -12.17 -3.03 -2.54
C VAL A 198 -12.33 -1.53 -2.27
N LEU A 199 -12.89 -1.15 -1.12
CA LEU A 199 -12.98 0.25 -0.72
C LEU A 199 -11.59 0.89 -0.54
N LEU A 200 -10.66 0.18 0.12
CA LEU A 200 -9.26 0.61 0.26
C LEU A 200 -8.57 0.79 -1.10
N GLU A 201 -8.78 -0.11 -2.06
CA GLU A 201 -8.23 0.02 -3.40
C GLU A 201 -8.75 1.29 -4.11
N VAL A 202 -10.05 1.60 -4.00
CA VAL A 202 -10.60 2.85 -4.55
C VAL A 202 -9.95 4.06 -3.88
N ALA A 203 -9.83 4.07 -2.55
CA ALA A 203 -9.21 5.17 -1.80
C ALA A 203 -7.77 5.42 -2.23
N HIS A 204 -6.94 4.37 -2.28
CA HIS A 204 -5.55 4.45 -2.73
C HIS A 204 -5.47 4.90 -4.19
N ARG A 205 -6.36 4.39 -5.04
CA ARG A 205 -6.48 4.86 -6.43
C ARG A 205 -6.80 6.35 -6.50
N ARG A 206 -7.49 6.92 -5.51
CA ARG A 206 -7.83 8.34 -5.42
C ARG A 206 -6.81 9.20 -4.68
N GLY A 207 -5.76 8.61 -4.13
CA GLY A 207 -4.68 9.31 -3.42
C GLY A 207 -4.89 9.37 -1.90
N ASP A 208 -5.93 8.71 -1.39
CA ASP A 208 -6.12 8.45 0.03
C ASP A 208 -5.40 7.13 0.40
N GLU A 209 -4.09 7.24 0.55
CA GLU A 209 -3.16 6.13 0.80
C GLU A 209 -3.09 5.82 2.31
N VAL A 210 -4.23 5.45 2.91
CA VAL A 210 -4.43 5.14 4.35
C VAL A 210 -3.85 3.77 4.75
N LEU A 211 -3.80 3.43 6.05
CA LEU A 211 -3.29 2.12 6.49
C LEU A 211 -4.29 1.00 6.13
N LEU A 212 -3.82 -0.24 6.00
CA LEU A 212 -4.69 -1.37 5.67
C LEU A 212 -5.67 -1.73 6.79
N TRP A 213 -5.43 -1.22 8.00
CA TRP A 213 -6.29 -1.35 9.17
C TRP A 213 -7.03 -0.05 9.53
N ASP A 214 -7.03 0.95 8.64
CA ASP A 214 -7.89 2.12 8.74
C ASP A 214 -9.27 1.79 8.13
N GLN A 215 -10.34 2.01 8.90
CA GLN A 215 -11.71 1.72 8.50
C GLN A 215 -12.54 3.00 8.42
N TRP A 216 -13.42 3.08 7.43
CA TRP A 216 -14.45 4.11 7.29
C TRP A 216 -15.53 3.62 6.32
N GLY A 217 -16.63 4.35 6.27
CA GLY A 217 -17.70 4.06 5.31
C GLY A 217 -18.46 2.78 5.61
N ALA A 218 -19.28 2.36 4.64
CA ALA A 218 -20.14 1.19 4.75
C ALA A 218 -20.35 0.56 3.36
N ILE A 219 -19.34 -0.17 2.87
CA ILE A 219 -19.43 -0.85 1.57
C ILE A 219 -20.37 -2.06 1.65
N THR A 220 -21.15 -2.27 0.59
CA THR A 220 -22.05 -3.42 0.43
C THR A 220 -21.63 -4.26 -0.77
N ASP A 221 -22.09 -5.51 -0.87
CA ASP A 221 -21.91 -6.37 -2.05
C ASP A 221 -22.21 -5.66 -3.36
N ARG A 222 -23.33 -4.93 -3.43
CA ARG A 222 -23.74 -4.22 -4.64
C ARG A 222 -22.72 -3.14 -5.02
N SER A 223 -22.27 -2.36 -4.03
CA SER A 223 -21.27 -1.33 -4.24
C SER A 223 -19.93 -1.94 -4.65
N ALA A 224 -19.50 -3.02 -4.00
CA ALA A 224 -18.26 -3.72 -4.34
C ALA A 224 -18.29 -4.35 -5.74
N ASP A 225 -19.40 -4.97 -6.15
CA ASP A 225 -19.58 -5.50 -7.51
C ASP A 225 -19.44 -4.38 -8.57
N GLU A 226 -20.05 -3.22 -8.31
CA GLU A 226 -19.95 -2.07 -9.20
C GLU A 226 -18.54 -1.49 -9.25
N LEU A 227 -17.94 -1.21 -8.09
CA LEU A 227 -16.60 -0.64 -7.97
C LEU A 227 -15.55 -1.58 -8.59
N THR A 228 -15.68 -2.88 -8.38
CA THR A 228 -14.82 -3.90 -8.98
C THR A 228 -14.86 -3.84 -10.51
N ARG A 229 -16.06 -3.84 -11.10
CA ARG A 229 -16.20 -3.72 -12.57
C ARG A 229 -15.53 -2.44 -13.08
N LEU A 230 -15.70 -1.33 -12.38
CA LEU A 230 -15.11 -0.06 -12.76
C LEU A 230 -13.57 -0.06 -12.60
N LEU A 231 -13.04 -0.60 -11.50
CA LEU A 231 -11.60 -0.71 -11.24
C LEU A 231 -10.92 -1.54 -12.33
N LEU A 232 -11.46 -2.71 -12.63
CA LEU A 232 -10.93 -3.61 -13.67
C LEU A 232 -11.00 -2.96 -15.05
N ALA A 233 -12.07 -2.23 -15.37
CA ALA A 233 -12.17 -1.49 -16.64
C ALA A 233 -11.15 -0.34 -16.70
N ALA A 234 -11.00 0.41 -15.62
CA ALA A 234 -10.07 1.53 -15.54
C ALA A 234 -8.60 1.08 -15.63
N ASP A 235 -8.25 -0.09 -15.08
CA ASP A 235 -6.93 -0.69 -15.25
C ASP A 235 -6.63 -1.13 -16.69
N ARG A 236 -7.67 -1.47 -17.47
CA ARG A 236 -7.56 -1.70 -18.92
C ARG A 236 -7.55 -0.40 -19.74
N GLY A 237 -7.52 0.76 -19.09
CA GLY A 237 -7.45 2.07 -19.76
C GLY A 237 -8.80 2.73 -20.05
N ASP A 238 -9.91 2.20 -19.53
CA ASP A 238 -11.22 2.85 -19.68
C ASP A 238 -11.29 4.16 -18.85
N THR A 239 -11.12 5.28 -19.55
CA THR A 239 -11.17 6.61 -18.94
C THR A 239 -12.57 7.02 -18.46
N ALA A 240 -13.64 6.44 -19.00
CA ALA A 240 -14.99 6.70 -18.51
C ALA A 240 -15.21 5.98 -17.18
N ALA A 241 -14.77 4.73 -17.06
CA ALA A 241 -14.78 4.00 -15.78
C ALA A 241 -13.98 4.73 -14.71
N GLU A 242 -12.80 5.28 -15.06
CA GLU A 242 -11.99 6.09 -14.14
C GLU A 242 -12.74 7.34 -13.63
N ARG A 243 -13.48 8.03 -14.51
CA ARG A 243 -14.27 9.21 -14.11
C ARG A 243 -15.41 8.83 -13.17
N VAL A 244 -16.11 7.74 -13.44
CA VAL A 244 -17.20 7.25 -12.58
C VAL A 244 -16.66 6.84 -11.21
N LEU A 245 -15.51 6.16 -11.14
CA LEU A 245 -14.86 5.85 -9.86
C LEU A 245 -14.56 7.12 -9.05
N ALA A 246 -14.00 8.14 -9.72
CA ALA A 246 -13.66 9.39 -9.06
C ALA A 246 -14.92 10.12 -8.54
N GLU A 247 -15.98 10.15 -9.33
CA GLU A 247 -17.26 10.74 -8.93
C GLU A 247 -17.87 9.99 -7.75
N ARG A 248 -17.98 8.65 -7.85
CA ARG A 248 -18.50 7.81 -6.76
C ARG A 248 -17.75 8.03 -5.46
N TYR A 249 -16.43 7.98 -5.49
CA TYR A 249 -15.62 8.20 -4.28
C TYR A 249 -15.75 9.63 -3.73
N ALA A 250 -16.01 10.63 -4.57
CA ALA A 250 -16.13 12.03 -4.15
C ALA A 250 -17.53 12.40 -3.62
N THR A 251 -18.58 11.68 -4.00
CA THR A 251 -19.97 12.07 -3.67
C THR A 251 -20.69 11.07 -2.77
N ASP A 252 -20.28 9.80 -2.76
CA ASP A 252 -20.94 8.75 -2.00
C ASP A 252 -20.42 8.77 -0.54
N PRO A 253 -21.26 9.13 0.45
CA PRO A 253 -20.83 9.25 1.85
C PRO A 253 -20.41 7.92 2.47
N ASP A 254 -20.84 6.79 1.90
CA ASP A 254 -20.46 5.45 2.37
C ASP A 254 -19.09 5.02 1.81
N LEU A 255 -18.55 5.74 0.83
CA LEU A 255 -17.24 5.45 0.21
C LEU A 255 -16.19 6.52 0.52
N ARG A 256 -16.60 7.80 0.54
CA ARG A 256 -15.68 8.92 0.67
C ARG A 256 -14.97 8.92 2.03
N LEU A 257 -13.67 9.18 2.01
CA LEU A 257 -12.91 9.46 3.22
C LEU A 257 -13.07 10.92 3.64
N ASP A 258 -13.66 11.15 4.81
CA ASP A 258 -13.96 12.49 5.35
C ASP A 258 -12.87 13.02 6.30
N GLY A 259 -11.62 12.61 6.07
CA GLY A 259 -10.47 13.04 6.87
C GLY A 259 -10.38 12.40 8.26
N ARG A 260 -11.25 11.42 8.56
CA ARG A 260 -11.19 10.61 9.79
C ARG A 260 -11.43 9.14 9.49
N VAL A 261 -10.71 8.28 10.21
CA VAL A 261 -10.83 6.82 10.13
C VAL A 261 -10.88 6.23 11.53
N HIS A 262 -11.49 5.07 11.64
CA HIS A 262 -11.37 4.19 12.80
C HIS A 262 -10.14 3.31 12.58
N CYS A 263 -9.08 3.52 13.36
CA CYS A 263 -7.83 2.77 13.24
C CYS A 263 -7.85 1.59 14.20
N MET A 264 -7.79 0.37 13.65
CA MET A 264 -7.69 -0.88 14.42
C MET A 264 -6.27 -1.45 14.30
N SER A 265 -5.32 -0.79 14.97
CA SER A 265 -3.89 -1.03 14.78
C SER A 265 -3.42 -2.37 15.36
N PRO A 266 -2.50 -3.09 14.67
CA PRO A 266 -1.78 -4.23 15.24
C PRO A 266 -0.98 -3.90 16.52
N SER A 267 -0.74 -2.63 16.81
CA SER A 267 -0.12 -2.18 18.07
C SER A 267 -1.03 -2.33 19.29
N GLY A 268 -2.32 -2.59 19.08
CA GLY A 268 -3.37 -2.60 20.10
C GLY A 268 -4.08 -1.25 20.25
N PHE A 269 -3.70 -0.23 19.48
CA PHE A 269 -4.47 1.01 19.39
C PHE A 269 -5.78 0.76 18.64
N ASP A 270 -6.90 1.16 19.25
CA ASP A 270 -8.24 1.06 18.68
C ASP A 270 -8.95 2.40 18.92
N GLY A 271 -9.21 3.15 17.87
CA GLY A 271 -9.96 4.41 17.97
C GLY A 271 -9.90 5.31 16.75
N TRP A 272 -10.64 6.41 16.85
CA TRP A 272 -10.76 7.39 15.76
C TRP A 272 -9.56 8.32 15.68
N VAL A 273 -8.98 8.46 14.48
CA VAL A 273 -7.88 9.39 14.19
C VAL A 273 -8.19 10.24 12.96
N SER A 274 -7.56 11.41 12.89
CA SER A 274 -7.59 12.25 11.70
C SER A 274 -6.49 11.84 10.73
N VAL A 275 -6.79 11.84 9.43
CA VAL A 275 -5.87 11.37 8.37
C VAL A 275 -5.53 12.42 7.32
#